data_AF-B8HZM2-F1
#
_entry.id   AF-B8HZM2-F1
#
_cell.length_a   1.000
_cell.length_b   1.000
_cell.length_c   1.000
_cell.angle_alpha   90.00
_cell.angle_beta   90.00
_cell.angle_gamma   90.00
#
_symmetry.space_group_name_H-M   'P 1'
#
loop_
_entity.id
_entity.type
_entity.pdbx_description
1 polymer ?
#
loop_
_entity_poly.entity_id
_entity_poly.type
_entity_poly.pdbx_seq_one_letter_code
_entity_poly.pdbx_strand_id
1 'polypeptide(L)'
;MTLPIPSKMQIYIEAARQRQQQRKQFLERRRQQGVALGKEAAKILRQEFEVSRVVLFGSILNETDFHESSDLDLAVWQLNSSDYIKAIARLMELPGFTIDLVEAETASPYLQAAIAQGMEL
;
A
#
# COMPACT_ATOMS: atom_id res chain seq x y z
N MET A 1 4.74 -52.12 4.79
CA MET A 1 3.70 -51.08 4.97
C MET A 1 3.85 -50.10 3.81
N THR A 2 3.05 -50.26 2.75
CA THR A 2 3.11 -49.38 1.57
C THR A 2 2.22 -48.16 1.82
N LEU A 3 2.80 -46.96 1.79
CA LEU A 3 2.02 -45.72 1.86
C LEU A 3 1.13 -45.64 0.60
N PRO A 4 -0.17 -45.33 0.74
CA PRO A 4 -1.05 -45.23 -0.42
C PRO A 4 -0.59 -44.09 -1.34
N ILE A 5 -0.60 -44.33 -2.64
CA ILE A 5 -0.27 -43.32 -3.66
C ILE A 5 -1.37 -42.24 -3.62
N PRO A 6 -1.03 -40.97 -3.40
CA PRO A 6 -2.02 -39.89 -3.36
C PRO A 6 -2.79 -39.81 -4.68
N SER A 7 -4.10 -39.55 -4.59
CA SER A 7 -4.90 -39.33 -5.80
C SER A 7 -4.45 -38.04 -6.51
N LYS A 8 -4.64 -37.95 -7.84
CA LYS A 8 -4.37 -36.71 -8.59
C LYS A 8 -5.03 -35.47 -7.96
N MET A 9 -6.22 -35.66 -7.35
CA MET A 9 -6.95 -34.61 -6.64
C MET A 9 -6.24 -34.17 -5.34
N GLN A 10 -5.67 -35.11 -4.56
CA GLN A 10 -4.93 -34.78 -3.34
C GLN A 10 -3.67 -33.96 -3.65
N ILE A 11 -2.92 -34.35 -4.69
CA ILE A 11 -1.74 -33.59 -5.16
C ILE A 11 -2.15 -32.17 -5.56
N TYR A 12 -3.28 -32.02 -6.26
CA TYR A 12 -3.79 -30.71 -6.67
C TYR A 12 -4.17 -29.82 -5.46
N ILE A 13 -4.87 -30.39 -4.48
CA ILE A 13 -5.28 -29.68 -3.25
C ILE A 13 -4.05 -29.23 -2.45
N GLU A 14 -3.06 -30.09 -2.27
CA GLU A 14 -1.83 -29.75 -1.54
C GLU A 14 -1.04 -28.64 -2.25
N ALA A 15 -0.87 -28.76 -3.57
CA ALA A 15 -0.20 -27.73 -4.35
C ALA A 15 -0.96 -26.39 -4.33
N ALA A 16 -2.30 -26.42 -4.34
CA ALA A 16 -3.13 -25.22 -4.21
C ALA A 16 -2.97 -24.56 -2.84
N ARG A 17 -2.95 -25.34 -1.75
CA ARG A 17 -2.69 -24.84 -0.39
C ARG A 17 -1.31 -24.22 -0.26
N GLN A 18 -0.28 -24.85 -0.80
CA GLN A 18 1.08 -24.30 -0.79
C GLN A 18 1.16 -22.97 -1.54
N ARG A 19 0.57 -22.88 -2.74
CA ARG A 19 0.50 -21.61 -3.50
C ARG A 19 -0.23 -20.52 -2.73
N GLN A 20 -1.35 -20.85 -2.09
CA GLN A 20 -2.11 -19.90 -1.27
C GLN A 20 -1.27 -19.38 -0.09
N GLN A 21 -0.55 -20.27 0.61
CA GLN A 21 0.31 -19.89 1.73
C GLN A 21 1.49 -19.02 1.27
N GLN A 22 2.15 -19.39 0.18
CA GLN A 22 3.24 -18.60 -0.40
C GLN A 22 2.77 -17.21 -0.84
N ARG A 23 1.59 -17.13 -1.49
CA ARG A 23 0.96 -15.87 -1.87
C ARG A 23 0.68 -15.00 -0.65
N LYS A 24 0.08 -15.55 0.40
CA LYS A 24 -0.19 -14.80 1.64
C LYS A 24 1.09 -14.23 2.25
N GLN A 25 2.14 -15.05 2.35
CA GLN A 25 3.43 -14.59 2.88
C GLN A 25 4.09 -13.52 2.00
N PHE A 26 3.97 -13.64 0.69
CA PHE A 26 4.47 -12.63 -0.25
C PHE A 26 3.72 -11.30 -0.06
N LEU A 27 2.39 -11.34 -0.01
CA LEU A 27 1.56 -10.16 0.17
C LEU A 27 1.85 -9.47 1.51
N GLU A 28 1.97 -10.21 2.61
CA GLU A 28 2.33 -9.60 3.91
C GLU A 28 3.69 -8.90 3.87
N ARG A 29 4.71 -9.52 3.25
CA ARG A 29 6.02 -8.87 3.08
C ARG A 29 5.93 -7.61 2.23
N ARG A 30 5.20 -7.68 1.11
CA ARG A 30 4.98 -6.54 0.22
C ARG A 30 4.26 -5.41 0.96
N ARG A 31 3.22 -5.72 1.75
CA ARG A 31 2.47 -4.76 2.57
C ARG A 31 3.38 -4.07 3.58
N GLN A 32 4.24 -4.82 4.28
CA GLN A 32 5.22 -4.25 5.21
C GLN A 32 6.21 -3.31 4.51
N GLN A 33 6.68 -3.67 3.31
CA GLN A 33 7.53 -2.81 2.50
C GLN A 33 6.81 -1.53 2.08
N GLY A 34 5.53 -1.62 1.70
CA GLY A 34 4.70 -0.48 1.36
C GLY A 34 4.50 0.49 2.53
N VAL A 35 4.25 -0.04 3.74
CA VAL A 35 4.13 0.80 4.95
C VAL A 35 5.46 1.48 5.28
N ALA A 36 6.59 0.78 5.15
CA ALA A 36 7.91 1.38 5.35
C ALA A 36 8.19 2.49 4.33
N LEU A 37 7.85 2.26 3.06
CA LEU A 37 7.99 3.26 2.00
C LEU A 37 7.06 4.46 2.20
N GLY A 38 5.82 4.23 2.66
CA GLY A 38 4.89 5.29 3.02
C GLY A 38 5.47 6.22 4.08
N LYS A 39 6.15 5.68 5.09
CA LYS A 39 6.84 6.49 6.13
C LYS A 39 8.01 7.29 5.55
N GLU A 40 8.75 6.72 4.61
CA GLU A 40 9.82 7.44 3.91
C GLU A 40 9.24 8.59 3.06
N ALA A 41 8.19 8.33 2.30
CA ALA A 41 7.45 9.33 1.54
C ALA A 41 6.89 10.44 2.43
N ALA A 42 6.30 10.09 3.58
CA ALA A 42 5.79 11.06 4.55
C ALA A 42 6.91 11.97 5.10
N LYS A 43 8.10 11.42 5.35
CA LYS A 43 9.27 12.20 5.76
C LYS A 43 9.69 13.19 4.67
N ILE A 44 9.77 12.75 3.41
CA ILE A 44 10.08 13.62 2.26
C ILE A 44 9.05 14.74 2.14
N LEU A 45 7.76 14.40 2.18
CA LEU A 45 6.66 15.37 2.09
C LEU A 45 6.75 16.45 3.17
N ARG A 46 7.03 16.07 4.42
CA ARG A 46 7.19 17.03 5.52
C ARG A 46 8.46 17.89 5.39
N GLN A 47 9.56 17.31 4.92
CA GLN A 47 10.87 17.98 4.90
C GLN A 47 11.08 18.87 3.66
N GLU A 48 10.61 18.43 2.51
CA GLU A 48 10.84 19.11 1.22
C GLU A 48 9.65 19.97 0.80
N PHE A 49 8.44 19.66 1.28
CA PHE A 49 7.19 20.32 0.87
C PHE A 49 6.38 20.90 2.04
N GLU A 50 6.92 20.84 3.26
CA GLU A 50 6.38 21.47 4.47
C GLU A 50 4.92 21.11 4.79
N VAL A 51 4.45 19.94 4.33
CA VAL A 51 3.08 19.47 4.65
C VAL A 51 2.97 19.24 6.16
N SER A 52 1.82 19.59 6.73
CA SER A 52 1.64 19.51 8.18
C SER A 52 1.20 18.14 8.69
N ARG A 53 0.62 17.34 7.80
CA ARG A 53 0.08 16.02 8.12
C ARG A 53 0.16 15.11 6.91
N VAL A 54 0.45 13.83 7.16
CA VAL A 54 0.45 12.78 6.14
C VAL A 54 -0.30 11.57 6.69
N VAL A 55 -1.25 11.05 5.92
CA VAL A 55 -2.03 9.85 6.27
C VAL A 55 -1.90 8.84 5.15
N LEU A 56 -1.46 7.63 5.50
CA LEU A 56 -1.55 6.45 4.63
C LEU A 56 -2.95 5.88 4.73
N PHE A 57 -3.61 5.64 3.61
CA PHE A 57 -4.95 5.08 3.58
C PHE A 57 -5.10 4.03 2.48
N GLY A 58 -6.34 3.61 2.23
CA GLY A 58 -6.66 2.71 1.13
C GLY A 58 -6.24 1.26 1.38
N SER A 59 -5.96 0.55 0.27
CA SER A 59 -5.91 -0.91 0.25
C SER A 59 -4.83 -1.51 1.17
N ILE A 60 -3.72 -0.80 1.39
CA ILE A 60 -2.60 -1.31 2.20
C ILE A 60 -2.93 -1.55 3.69
N LEU A 61 -4.00 -0.92 4.19
CA LEU A 61 -4.47 -1.11 5.55
C LEU A 61 -5.41 -2.31 5.69
N ASN A 62 -5.89 -2.88 4.58
CA ASN A 62 -6.83 -4.00 4.57
C ASN A 62 -6.23 -5.24 3.87
N GLU A 63 -6.06 -6.33 4.62
CA GLU A 63 -5.54 -7.60 4.10
C GLU A 63 -6.40 -8.20 2.97
N THR A 64 -7.70 -7.88 2.88
CA THR A 64 -8.56 -8.39 1.81
C THR A 64 -8.42 -7.63 0.50
N ASP A 65 -8.12 -6.33 0.59
CA ASP A 65 -8.13 -5.43 -0.56
C ASP A 65 -6.72 -5.23 -1.13
N PHE A 66 -5.69 -5.45 -0.33
CA PHE A 66 -4.30 -5.40 -0.77
C PHE A 66 -3.93 -6.58 -1.68
N HIS A 67 -3.35 -6.27 -2.84
CA HIS A 67 -2.88 -7.26 -3.81
C HIS A 67 -1.54 -6.85 -4.45
N GLU A 68 -1.04 -7.68 -5.34
CA GLU A 68 0.32 -7.59 -5.90
C GLU A 68 0.58 -6.29 -6.66
N SER A 69 -0.47 -5.67 -7.21
CA SER A 69 -0.41 -4.43 -7.99
C SER A 69 -1.02 -3.22 -7.28
N SER A 70 -1.29 -3.31 -5.98
CA SER A 70 -1.74 -2.17 -5.18
C SER A 70 -0.66 -1.08 -5.17
N ASP A 71 -1.12 0.17 -5.22
CA ASP A 71 -0.40 1.42 -4.99
C ASP A 71 -0.35 1.79 -3.50
N LEU A 72 0.25 2.93 -3.19
CA LEU A 72 0.24 3.57 -1.89
C LEU A 72 -0.55 4.87 -1.95
N ASP A 73 -1.69 4.90 -1.28
CA ASP A 73 -2.50 6.11 -1.17
C ASP A 73 -2.03 6.96 0.01
N LEU A 74 -1.54 8.17 -0.27
CA LEU A 74 -1.12 9.15 0.74
C LEU A 74 -1.97 10.41 0.65
N ALA A 75 -2.58 10.79 1.76
CA ALA A 75 -3.26 12.07 1.91
C ALA A 75 -2.37 13.05 2.66
N VAL A 76 -2.33 14.31 2.19
CA VAL A 76 -1.54 15.38 2.78
C VAL A 76 -2.40 16.61 3.08
N TRP A 77 -1.98 17.38 4.08
CA TRP A 77 -2.58 18.66 4.42
C TRP A 77 -1.56 19.78 4.25
N GLN A 78 -2.05 20.95 3.84
CA GLN A 78 -1.29 22.18 3.68
C GLN A 78 -0.13 22.07 2.68
N LEU A 79 -0.29 21.21 1.66
CA LEU A 79 0.60 21.22 0.51
C LEU A 79 0.35 22.48 -0.32
N ASN A 80 1.40 23.24 -0.59
CA ASN A 80 1.30 24.39 -1.49
C ASN A 80 0.92 23.90 -2.89
N SER A 81 -0.16 24.41 -3.48
CA SER A 81 -0.65 23.94 -4.79
C SER A 81 0.38 24.10 -5.92
N SER A 82 1.31 25.06 -5.79
CA SER A 82 2.43 25.24 -6.73
C SER A 82 3.48 24.11 -6.68
N ASP A 83 3.50 23.34 -5.59
CA ASP A 83 4.46 22.26 -5.38
C ASP A 83 3.86 20.87 -5.60
N TYR A 84 2.55 20.75 -5.82
CA TYR A 84 1.88 19.48 -6.03
C TYR A 84 2.54 18.59 -7.10
N ILE A 85 2.82 19.16 -8.29
CA ILE A 85 3.49 18.43 -9.38
C ILE A 85 4.93 18.04 -9.00
N LYS A 86 5.63 18.88 -8.25
CA LYS A 86 7.00 18.59 -7.78
C LYS A 86 6.99 17.47 -6.73
N ALA A 87 6.02 17.49 -5.82
CA ALA A 87 5.83 16.44 -4.83
C ALA A 87 5.57 15.09 -5.50
N ILE A 88 4.66 15.03 -6.47
CA ILE A 88 4.43 13.81 -7.26
C ILE A 88 5.73 13.35 -7.95
N ALA A 89 6.42 14.25 -8.67
CA ALA A 89 7.65 13.90 -9.37
C ALA A 89 8.71 13.33 -8.42
N ARG A 90 8.86 13.94 -7.24
CA ARG A 90 9.79 13.48 -6.21
C ARG A 90 9.40 12.10 -5.66
N LEU A 91 8.12 11.87 -5.41
CA LEU A 91 7.63 10.58 -4.94
C LEU A 91 7.77 9.47 -6.00
N MET A 92 7.70 9.81 -7.30
CA MET A 92 7.92 8.85 -8.39
C MET A 92 9.37 8.34 -8.47
N GLU A 93 10.33 9.03 -7.86
CA GLU A 93 11.72 8.57 -7.77
C GLU A 93 11.90 7.45 -6.73
N LEU A 94 10.91 7.25 -5.84
CA LEU A 94 10.92 6.18 -4.86
C LEU A 94 10.60 4.84 -5.51
N PRO A 95 11.47 3.81 -5.36
CA PRO A 95 11.23 2.50 -5.96
C PRO A 95 10.22 1.68 -5.16
N GLY A 96 9.54 0.75 -5.84
CA GLY A 96 8.80 -0.36 -5.21
C GLY A 96 7.28 -0.24 -5.27
N PHE A 97 6.73 0.97 -5.14
CA PHE A 97 5.31 1.25 -5.28
C PHE A 97 5.07 2.52 -6.08
N THR A 98 3.97 2.54 -6.83
CA THR A 98 3.37 3.80 -7.28
C THR A 98 2.70 4.45 -6.07
N ILE A 99 2.88 5.76 -5.91
CA ILE A 99 2.25 6.53 -4.83
C ILE A 99 1.19 7.43 -5.46
N ASP A 100 -0.05 7.29 -4.99
CA ASP A 100 -1.12 8.24 -5.28
C ASP A 100 -1.17 9.29 -4.17
N LEU A 101 -1.02 10.56 -4.54
CA LEU A 101 -0.97 11.68 -3.61
C LEU A 101 -2.27 12.46 -3.68
N VAL A 102 -2.94 12.60 -2.54
CA VAL A 102 -4.24 13.27 -2.42
C VAL A 102 -4.12 14.49 -1.51
N GLU A 103 -4.54 15.66 -1.99
CA GLU A 103 -4.74 16.84 -1.14
C GLU A 103 -6.03 16.64 -0.32
N ALA A 104 -5.89 16.50 1.00
CA ALA A 104 -7.00 16.12 1.87
C ALA A 104 -8.10 17.19 1.91
N GLU A 105 -7.75 18.47 1.77
CA GLU A 105 -8.68 19.60 1.79
C GLU A 105 -9.64 19.64 0.60
N THR A 106 -9.24 19.08 -0.54
CA THR A 106 -10.01 19.09 -1.79
C THR A 106 -10.53 17.71 -2.19
N ALA A 107 -10.18 16.67 -1.40
CA ALA A 107 -10.60 15.30 -1.63
C ALA A 107 -12.13 15.14 -1.63
N SER A 108 -12.63 14.24 -2.48
CA SER A 108 -14.06 13.91 -2.54
C SER A 108 -14.56 13.31 -1.20
N PRO A 109 -15.87 13.36 -0.90
CA PRO A 109 -16.41 12.78 0.35
C PRO A 109 -16.06 11.31 0.55
N TYR A 110 -15.98 10.54 -0.55
CA TYR A 110 -15.55 9.14 -0.53
C TYR A 110 -14.09 9.00 -0.06
N LEU A 111 -13.19 9.80 -0.62
CA LEU A 111 -11.78 9.81 -0.22
C LEU A 111 -11.61 10.31 1.21
N GLN A 112 -12.34 11.35 1.64
CA GLN A 112 -12.30 11.82 3.03
C GLN A 112 -12.70 10.71 4.01
N ALA A 113 -13.71 9.90 3.69
CA ALA A 113 -14.12 8.77 4.52
C ALA A 113 -13.07 7.64 4.56
N ALA A 114 -12.35 7.41 3.46
CA ALA A 114 -11.23 6.47 3.42
C ALA A 114 -10.03 6.99 4.22
N ILE A 115 -9.68 8.26 4.06
CA ILE A 115 -8.59 8.96 4.78
C ILE A 115 -8.87 8.96 6.29
N ALA A 116 -10.13 9.14 6.71
CA ALA A 116 -10.51 9.10 8.13
C ALA A 116 -10.26 7.74 8.81
N GLN A 117 -10.19 6.65 8.03
CA GLN A 117 -9.83 5.31 8.50
C GLN A 117 -8.32 5.03 8.35
N GLY A 118 -7.57 6.01 7.84
CA GLY A 118 -6.15 5.91 7.55
C GLY A 118 -5.27 5.89 8.79
N MET A 119 -4.01 5.56 8.57
CA MET A 119 -2.93 5.61 9.56
C MET A 119 -2.12 6.88 9.35
N GLU A 120 -2.07 7.74 10.35
CA GLU A 120 -1.15 8.88 10.33
C GLU A 120 0.31 8.39 10.41
N LEU A 121 1.16 8.95 9.55
CA LEU A 121 2.57 8.56 9.37
C LEU A 121 3.54 9.59 9.89
#